data_AF-A0A6S6FZ75-F1
#
_entry.id   AF-A0A6S6FZ75-F1
#
_cell.length_a   1.000
_cell.length_b   1.000
_cell.length_c   1.000
_cell.angle_alpha   90.00
_cell.angle_beta   90.00
_cell.angle_gamma   90.00
#
_symmetry.space_group_name_H-M   'P 1'
#
loop_
_entity.id
_entity.type
_entity.pdbx_description
1 polymer ?
#
loop_
_entity_poly.entity_id
_entity_poly.type
_entity_poly.pdbx_seq_one_letter_code
_entity_poly.pdbx_strand_id
1 'polypeptide(L)'
;MLPGAAPARLGQPRRGYDNQRVPDLGNGRFINPVLAGDHPDPAILKDGADYYATFSSFDSYPGCIIWHSRDLVSWQPIGPALIRNIGSVWAVSLAKHTGRYFLYIPVKSKPNSIFVIYADRIEGPWSDPIDLTLPHHIDPCHVVGEDGARWLFLSGGDRVRLSADGLSTVGVPEHVYDPWRYPSDWVVESFSAEGPKIAQRGEWFYLITAVGGTAGPPTGHMVIAARSRSINGPWENCPHNPLVRTRDTAERWWSRGHASLIEGPAGDWWALYHGYENGYWTLGRQMLLDPVRWTGDGWPQMTGGDLSTPLAKPKGGQPVPHGMPLSDRFDRFALGTRWSFYRPDAEEHRRASATNGVLTIAAKGTAPFNSSPLLTIAADTAYRFECSVEIDPGTTAGLVLFYDDRLYCGLGFDATRFVTHQYGAERGRPANPHGTSMRIRVTNDRHIVTYDTSGDGGKSWTRFDRGMEVSGYHHNVRGGFLMLRPGLYAGGAGSARFRDFTYRAL
;
A
#
# COMPACT_ATOMS: atom_id res chain seq x y z
N MET A 1 12.38 25.43 -25.53
CA MET A 1 11.44 24.55 -26.26
C MET A 1 11.53 23.17 -25.63
N LEU A 2 10.53 22.79 -24.85
CA LEU A 2 10.41 21.43 -24.32
C LEU A 2 10.09 20.48 -25.49
N PRO A 3 10.75 19.30 -25.60
CA PRO A 3 10.44 18.37 -26.68
C PRO A 3 9.04 17.81 -26.46
N GLY A 4 8.16 18.04 -27.45
CA GLY A 4 6.80 17.53 -27.46
C GLY A 4 6.77 16.01 -27.43
N ALA A 5 5.91 15.45 -26.58
CA ALA A 5 5.66 14.02 -26.51
C ALA A 5 5.14 13.52 -27.87
N ALA A 6 5.80 12.51 -28.43
CA ALA A 6 5.34 11.84 -29.63
C ALA A 6 3.97 11.17 -29.37
N PRO A 7 3.01 11.23 -30.32
CA PRO A 7 1.73 10.55 -30.16
C PRO A 7 1.96 9.04 -30.07
N ALA A 8 1.41 8.43 -29.02
CA ALA A 8 1.51 6.99 -28.79
C ALA A 8 0.86 6.23 -29.96
N ARG A 9 1.60 5.29 -30.57
CA ARG A 9 1.03 4.32 -31.52
C ARG A 9 -0.07 3.53 -30.81
N LEU A 10 -1.24 3.45 -31.43
CA LEU A 10 -2.33 2.56 -31.00
C LEU A 10 -1.79 1.13 -30.83
N GLY A 11 -1.78 0.62 -29.59
CA GLY A 11 -1.47 -0.78 -29.29
C GLY A 11 -0.32 -1.03 -28.31
N GLN A 12 0.49 -0.04 -27.91
CA GLN A 12 1.43 -0.20 -26.79
C GLN A 12 0.90 0.45 -25.51
N PRO A 13 0.88 -0.26 -24.37
CA PRO A 13 0.47 0.34 -23.10
C PRO A 13 1.38 1.52 -22.75
N ARG A 14 0.80 2.62 -22.25
CA ARG A 14 1.58 3.76 -21.76
C ARG A 14 2.49 3.30 -20.61
N ARG A 15 3.68 3.89 -20.54
CA ARG A 15 4.69 3.64 -19.52
C ARG A 15 5.05 4.94 -18.83
N GLY A 16 5.20 4.87 -17.51
CA GLY A 16 5.47 6.00 -16.64
C GLY A 16 6.95 6.11 -16.28
N TYR A 17 7.22 6.69 -15.11
CA TYR A 17 8.55 6.71 -14.53
C TYR A 17 9.15 5.30 -14.46
N ASP A 18 10.45 5.16 -14.73
CA ASP A 18 11.16 3.88 -14.63
C ASP A 18 10.52 2.72 -15.43
N ASN A 19 9.83 3.05 -16.52
CA ASN A 19 9.08 2.12 -17.36
C ASN A 19 7.91 1.42 -16.64
N GLN A 20 7.44 1.94 -15.50
CA GLN A 20 6.34 1.38 -14.73
C GLN A 20 5.03 1.40 -15.53
N ARG A 21 4.14 0.44 -15.26
CA ARG A 21 2.77 0.46 -15.79
C ARG A 21 1.99 1.71 -15.36
N VAL A 22 1.11 2.19 -16.23
CA VAL A 22 0.22 3.35 -15.98
C VAL A 22 -1.21 2.92 -16.33
N PRO A 23 -2.21 3.21 -15.49
CA PRO A 23 -3.59 2.77 -15.72
C PRO A 23 -4.27 3.53 -16.86
N ASP A 24 -4.00 4.82 -17.03
CA ASP A 24 -4.58 5.65 -18.09
C ASP A 24 -4.00 5.28 -19.46
N LEU A 25 -4.86 4.82 -20.37
CA LEU A 25 -4.50 4.38 -21.72
C LEU A 25 -4.37 5.54 -22.73
N GLY A 26 -4.71 6.77 -22.34
CA GLY A 26 -4.62 7.97 -23.19
C GLY A 26 -5.71 8.09 -24.26
N ASN A 27 -6.74 7.23 -24.19
CA ASN A 27 -7.83 7.17 -25.16
C ASN A 27 -9.21 7.25 -24.48
N GLY A 28 -9.27 7.86 -23.29
CA GLY A 28 -10.50 7.94 -22.48
C GLY A 28 -10.85 6.65 -21.74
N ARG A 29 -9.97 5.64 -21.77
CA ARG A 29 -10.10 4.39 -21.00
C ARG A 29 -8.94 4.21 -20.03
N PHE A 30 -9.16 3.38 -19.01
CA PHE A 30 -8.14 2.94 -18.06
C PHE A 30 -8.15 1.42 -17.93
N ILE A 31 -7.09 0.85 -17.38
CA ILE A 31 -7.02 -0.57 -17.00
C ILE A 31 -6.61 -0.66 -15.52
N ASN A 32 -7.22 -1.57 -14.77
CA ASN A 32 -6.83 -1.81 -13.39
C ASN A 32 -5.46 -2.52 -13.30
N PRO A 33 -4.72 -2.33 -12.20
CA PRO A 33 -5.09 -1.52 -11.03
C PRO A 33 -4.87 -0.03 -11.30
N VAL A 34 -5.71 0.83 -10.71
CA VAL A 34 -5.52 2.29 -10.79
C VAL A 34 -4.37 2.79 -9.93
N LEU A 35 -3.90 2.00 -8.97
CA LEU A 35 -2.61 2.20 -8.30
C LEU A 35 -1.98 0.84 -7.99
N ALA A 36 -0.86 0.57 -8.68
CA ALA A 36 -0.16 -0.70 -8.64
C ALA A 36 0.84 -0.81 -7.47
N GLY A 37 1.18 -2.04 -7.08
CA GLY A 37 1.93 -2.34 -5.86
C GLY A 37 1.04 -2.23 -4.62
N ASP A 38 1.59 -2.56 -3.44
CA ASP A 38 0.82 -2.67 -2.20
C ASP A 38 0.24 -1.33 -1.73
N HIS A 39 -1.01 -1.11 -2.09
CA HIS A 39 -1.88 0.00 -1.72
C HIS A 39 -3.21 -0.56 -1.16
N PRO A 40 -3.14 -1.23 0.00
CA PRO A 40 -4.28 -1.90 0.61
C PRO A 40 -5.24 -0.95 1.32
N ASP A 41 -6.46 -1.43 1.50
CA ASP A 41 -7.47 -0.79 2.37
C ASP A 41 -7.69 0.71 2.03
N PRO A 42 -8.03 1.06 0.78
CA PRO A 42 -8.08 2.44 0.32
C PRO A 42 -9.06 3.28 1.15
N ALA A 43 -8.51 4.24 1.90
CA ALA A 43 -9.26 5.27 2.61
C ALA A 43 -9.34 6.52 1.73
N ILE A 44 -10.50 6.73 1.10
CA ILE A 44 -10.75 7.80 0.12
C ILE A 44 -11.50 8.98 0.76
N LEU A 45 -11.10 10.19 0.39
CA LEU A 45 -11.78 11.44 0.70
C LEU A 45 -11.92 12.27 -0.58
N LYS A 46 -13.12 12.80 -0.85
CA LYS A 46 -13.36 13.84 -1.86
C LYS A 46 -13.47 15.19 -1.15
N ASP A 47 -12.76 16.20 -1.66
CA ASP A 47 -12.78 17.58 -1.16
C ASP A 47 -12.85 18.55 -2.35
N GLY A 48 -14.06 19.01 -2.67
CA GLY A 48 -14.30 19.77 -3.89
C GLY A 48 -14.02 18.92 -5.15
N ALA A 49 -13.04 19.36 -5.95
CA ALA A 49 -12.61 18.66 -7.17
C ALA A 49 -11.44 17.68 -6.92
N ASP A 50 -10.88 17.67 -5.71
CA ASP A 50 -9.71 16.91 -5.35
C ASP A 50 -10.10 15.62 -4.63
N TYR A 51 -9.38 14.54 -4.93
CA TYR A 51 -9.53 13.24 -4.31
C TYR A 51 -8.23 12.89 -3.60
N TYR A 52 -8.34 12.44 -2.36
CA TYR A 52 -7.22 12.01 -1.54
C TYR A 52 -7.40 10.58 -1.10
N ALA A 53 -6.36 9.77 -1.25
CA ALA A 53 -6.34 8.39 -0.77
C ALA A 53 -5.13 8.14 0.10
N THR A 54 -5.29 7.29 1.10
CA THR A 54 -4.17 6.68 1.82
C THR A 54 -4.51 5.24 2.16
N PHE A 55 -3.53 4.51 2.69
CA PHE A 55 -3.51 3.05 2.74
C PHE A 55 -2.90 2.57 4.05
N SER A 56 -3.18 1.32 4.42
CA SER A 56 -2.45 0.67 5.50
C SER A 56 -0.95 0.63 5.16
N SER A 57 -0.10 1.11 6.07
CA SER A 57 1.36 1.09 5.88
C SER A 57 2.07 -0.01 6.65
N PHE A 58 1.35 -0.74 7.52
CA PHE A 58 1.88 -1.76 8.41
C PHE A 58 3.12 -1.26 9.13
N ASP A 59 4.23 -1.96 8.93
CA ASP A 59 5.50 -1.75 9.58
C ASP A 59 6.41 -0.76 8.83
N SER A 60 5.89 -0.07 7.81
CA SER A 60 6.63 0.90 6.99
C SER A 60 6.49 2.32 7.50
N TYR A 61 7.62 2.99 7.74
CA TYR A 61 7.65 4.36 8.26
C TYR A 61 8.68 5.26 7.56
N PRO A 62 8.36 6.55 7.32
CA PRO A 62 7.05 7.19 7.48
C PRO A 62 5.94 6.48 6.71
N GLY A 63 4.75 6.43 7.31
CA GLY A 63 3.59 5.67 6.85
C GLY A 63 2.45 6.57 6.42
N CYS A 64 1.34 5.95 6.01
CA CYS A 64 0.13 6.64 5.55
C CYS A 64 0.45 7.74 4.53
N ILE A 65 1.14 7.39 3.44
CA ILE A 65 1.40 8.34 2.35
C ILE A 65 0.05 8.78 1.78
N ILE A 66 -0.18 10.09 1.71
CA ILE A 66 -1.34 10.66 1.06
C ILE A 66 -1.07 10.74 -0.45
N TRP A 67 -2.04 10.29 -1.22
CA TRP A 67 -2.08 10.35 -2.67
C TRP A 67 -3.18 11.28 -3.13
N HIS A 68 -2.95 11.99 -4.22
CA HIS A 68 -3.86 12.98 -4.78
C HIS A 68 -4.27 12.61 -6.22
N SER A 69 -5.54 12.82 -6.54
CA SER A 69 -6.12 12.67 -7.88
C SER A 69 -7.18 13.72 -8.16
N ARG A 70 -7.49 13.92 -9.45
CA ARG A 70 -8.63 14.70 -9.96
C ARG A 70 -9.46 13.92 -10.99
N ASP A 71 -9.15 12.65 -11.21
CA ASP A 71 -9.84 11.78 -12.18
C ASP A 71 -10.04 10.34 -11.68
N LEU A 72 -9.70 10.03 -10.42
CA LEU A 72 -9.72 8.71 -9.77
C LEU A 72 -8.80 7.64 -10.41
N VAL A 73 -8.10 7.96 -11.50
CA VAL A 73 -7.29 7.02 -12.30
C VAL A 73 -5.81 7.33 -12.16
N SER A 74 -5.44 8.60 -12.27
CA SER A 74 -4.07 9.08 -12.13
C SER A 74 -3.87 9.54 -10.70
N TRP A 75 -2.81 9.09 -10.05
CA TRP A 75 -2.54 9.31 -8.63
C TRP A 75 -1.09 9.71 -8.43
N GLN A 76 -0.84 10.81 -7.72
CA GLN A 76 0.50 11.26 -7.34
C GLN A 76 0.63 11.33 -5.81
N PRO A 77 1.77 10.92 -5.23
CA PRO A 77 1.99 11.05 -3.80
C PRO A 77 2.26 12.52 -3.43
N ILE A 78 1.69 13.00 -2.33
CA ILE A 78 1.93 14.36 -1.82
C ILE A 78 2.82 14.38 -0.58
N GLY A 79 2.77 13.33 0.24
CA GLY A 79 3.64 13.19 1.42
C GLY A 79 3.10 12.23 2.48
N PRO A 80 3.91 11.85 3.48
CA PRO A 80 3.49 10.99 4.58
C PRO A 80 2.65 11.76 5.60
N ALA A 81 1.57 11.14 6.08
CA ALA A 81 0.80 11.69 7.21
C ALA A 81 1.36 11.25 8.57
N LEU A 82 1.98 10.06 8.66
CA LEU A 82 2.45 9.48 9.91
C LEU A 82 3.98 9.34 9.91
N ILE A 83 4.65 10.16 10.72
CA ILE A 83 6.12 10.13 10.83
C ILE A 83 6.58 9.21 11.97
N ARG A 84 5.93 9.31 13.14
CA ARG A 84 6.32 8.57 14.35
C ARG A 84 5.89 7.10 14.24
N ASN A 85 6.81 6.17 14.50
CA ASN A 85 6.47 4.76 14.63
C ASN A 85 5.59 4.53 15.86
N ILE A 86 4.35 4.11 15.64
CA ILE A 86 3.37 3.79 16.68
C ILE A 86 2.97 2.31 16.69
N GLY A 87 3.55 1.47 15.81
CA GLY A 87 3.22 0.05 15.65
C GLY A 87 2.87 -0.30 14.20
N SER A 88 2.23 -1.46 13.97
CA SER A 88 1.86 -1.87 12.60
C SER A 88 0.50 -1.27 12.23
N VAL A 89 0.48 -0.34 11.25
CA VAL A 89 -0.72 0.40 10.83
C VAL A 89 -1.65 -0.46 9.98
N TRP A 90 -2.91 -0.58 10.39
CA TRP A 90 -4.00 -1.25 9.67
C TRP A 90 -4.94 -0.24 9.00
N ALA A 91 -6.08 -0.71 8.48
CA ALA A 91 -6.96 0.08 7.62
C ALA A 91 -7.45 1.37 8.28
N VAL A 92 -7.17 2.50 7.67
CA VAL A 92 -7.41 3.83 8.26
C VAL A 92 -8.75 4.44 7.83
N SER A 93 -9.15 5.53 8.50
CA SER A 93 -10.20 6.44 8.03
C SER A 93 -9.64 7.82 7.82
N LEU A 94 -9.70 8.31 6.58
CA LEU A 94 -9.39 9.68 6.21
C LEU A 94 -10.69 10.48 6.12
N ALA A 95 -10.78 11.57 6.87
CA ALA A 95 -11.99 12.39 6.92
C ALA A 95 -11.64 13.88 6.92
N LYS A 96 -12.59 14.71 6.47
CA LYS A 96 -12.56 16.16 6.68
C LYS A 96 -13.79 16.57 7.47
N HIS A 97 -13.58 17.33 8.54
CA HIS A 97 -14.66 17.85 9.35
C HIS A 97 -14.33 19.28 9.79
N THR A 98 -15.29 20.19 9.66
CA THR A 98 -15.15 21.62 10.03
C THR A 98 -13.85 22.26 9.50
N GLY A 99 -13.49 21.98 8.24
CA GLY A 99 -12.30 22.53 7.58
C GLY A 99 -10.98 21.83 7.89
N ARG A 100 -10.95 20.88 8.82
CA ARG A 100 -9.74 20.13 9.23
C ARG A 100 -9.76 18.69 8.73
N TYR A 101 -8.60 18.15 8.40
CA TYR A 101 -8.41 16.75 8.04
C TYR A 101 -8.06 15.92 9.27
N PHE A 102 -8.60 14.71 9.33
CA PHE A 102 -8.37 13.73 10.39
C PHE A 102 -8.01 12.40 9.75
N LEU A 103 -7.08 11.69 10.39
CA LEU A 103 -6.74 10.32 10.05
C LEU A 103 -6.85 9.47 11.31
N TYR A 104 -7.80 8.54 11.31
CA TYR A 104 -7.99 7.55 12.37
C TYR A 104 -7.26 6.25 12.00
N ILE A 105 -6.34 5.82 12.87
CA ILE A 105 -5.28 4.87 12.55
C ILE A 105 -5.36 3.70 13.55
N PRO A 106 -5.97 2.56 13.19
CA PRO A 106 -5.86 1.36 14.00
C PRO A 106 -4.45 0.81 13.90
N VAL A 107 -3.90 0.39 15.03
CA VAL A 107 -2.52 -0.07 15.12
C VAL A 107 -2.45 -1.37 15.90
N LYS A 108 -1.79 -2.36 15.31
CA LYS A 108 -1.33 -3.54 16.05
C LYS A 108 -0.07 -3.21 16.83
N SER A 109 -0.21 -3.21 18.14
CA SER A 109 0.82 -2.88 19.13
C SER A 109 0.58 -3.68 20.42
N LYS A 110 1.26 -3.35 21.52
CA LYS A 110 1.04 -4.00 22.82
C LYS A 110 0.75 -2.94 23.88
N PRO A 111 -0.53 -2.62 24.18
CA PRO A 111 -1.76 -3.15 23.57
C PRO A 111 -2.01 -2.58 22.16
N ASN A 112 -2.94 -3.17 21.40
CA ASN A 112 -3.50 -2.51 20.21
C ASN A 112 -4.24 -1.23 20.62
N SER A 113 -4.41 -0.30 19.68
CA SER A 113 -5.36 0.81 19.84
C SER A 113 -5.70 1.45 18.50
N ILE A 114 -6.61 2.43 18.52
CA ILE A 114 -6.86 3.35 17.42
C ILE A 114 -6.34 4.73 17.84
N PHE A 115 -5.49 5.31 17.01
CA PHE A 115 -4.99 6.67 17.19
C PHE A 115 -5.72 7.64 16.25
N VAL A 116 -5.66 8.93 16.56
CA VAL A 116 -6.06 10.00 15.63
C VAL A 116 -4.92 11.00 15.48
N ILE A 117 -4.69 11.43 14.25
CA ILE A 117 -3.90 12.62 13.92
C ILE A 117 -4.77 13.59 13.12
N TYR A 118 -4.40 14.87 13.12
CA TYR A 118 -5.11 15.88 12.35
C TYR A 118 -4.17 16.89 11.70
N ALA A 119 -4.66 17.58 10.67
CA ALA A 119 -3.96 18.66 9.99
C ALA A 119 -4.95 19.68 9.42
N ASP A 120 -4.60 20.96 9.44
CA ASP A 120 -5.42 22.01 8.79
C ASP A 120 -5.24 22.03 7.26
N ARG A 121 -4.19 21.35 6.76
CA ARG A 121 -3.91 21.13 5.34
C ARG A 121 -3.59 19.66 5.11
N ILE A 122 -4.03 19.09 4.00
CA ILE A 122 -3.82 17.68 3.69
C ILE A 122 -2.32 17.32 3.53
N GLU A 123 -1.49 18.29 3.10
CA GLU A 123 -0.04 18.11 3.02
C GLU A 123 0.65 18.12 4.40
N GLY A 124 -0.09 18.44 5.46
CA GLY A 124 0.43 18.63 6.80
C GLY A 124 0.87 20.08 7.11
N PRO A 125 1.60 20.28 8.23
CA PRO A 125 2.07 19.24 9.15
C PRO A 125 0.89 18.54 9.85
N TRP A 126 1.03 17.23 10.03
CA TRP A 126 0.10 16.42 10.82
C TRP A 126 0.51 16.42 12.29
N SER A 127 -0.48 16.39 13.19
CA SER A 127 -0.26 16.37 14.64
C SER A 127 0.46 15.11 15.12
N ASP A 128 0.94 15.14 16.36
CA ASP A 128 1.29 13.90 17.06
C ASP A 128 0.06 12.97 17.20
N PRO A 129 0.25 11.64 17.15
CA PRO A 129 -0.82 10.67 17.39
C PRO A 129 -1.39 10.76 18.80
N ILE A 130 -2.72 10.86 18.88
CA ILE A 130 -3.52 10.84 20.12
C ILE A 130 -4.23 9.49 20.21
N ASP A 131 -4.09 8.80 21.34
CA ASP A 131 -4.69 7.47 21.57
C ASP A 131 -6.19 7.61 21.92
N LEU A 132 -7.06 6.91 21.19
CA LEU A 132 -8.51 6.86 21.45
C LEU A 132 -8.90 5.73 22.41
N THR A 133 -7.94 4.92 22.87
CA THR A 133 -8.13 3.84 23.85
C THR A 133 -9.12 2.77 23.41
N LEU A 134 -8.99 2.30 22.16
CA LEU A 134 -9.84 1.27 21.53
C LEU A 134 -9.05 -0.02 21.23
N PRO A 135 -8.68 -0.82 22.25
CA PRO A 135 -7.76 -1.95 22.07
C PRO A 135 -8.36 -3.20 21.43
N HIS A 136 -9.68 -3.25 21.27
CA HIS A 136 -10.41 -4.44 20.81
C HIS A 136 -11.05 -4.27 19.44
N HIS A 137 -10.79 -3.15 18.76
CA HIS A 137 -11.45 -2.78 17.51
C HIS A 137 -10.44 -2.34 16.46
N ILE A 138 -10.80 -2.53 15.20
CA ILE A 138 -10.02 -2.12 14.04
C ILE A 138 -10.92 -1.42 13.01
N ASP A 139 -10.31 -0.98 11.93
CA ASP A 139 -10.97 -0.47 10.73
C ASP A 139 -11.99 0.65 11.03
N PRO A 140 -11.56 1.75 11.66
CA PRO A 140 -12.46 2.86 11.92
C PRO A 140 -13.02 3.43 10.62
N CYS A 141 -14.20 4.01 10.70
CA CYS A 141 -14.76 4.92 9.71
C CYS A 141 -15.46 6.08 10.39
N HIS A 142 -14.93 7.28 10.20
CA HIS A 142 -15.57 8.50 10.66
C HIS A 142 -16.86 8.77 9.89
N VAL A 143 -17.91 9.13 10.62
CA VAL A 143 -19.19 9.57 10.06
C VAL A 143 -19.79 10.67 10.94
N VAL A 144 -20.60 11.53 10.33
CA VAL A 144 -21.46 12.49 11.04
C VAL A 144 -22.89 11.95 10.98
N GLY A 145 -23.51 11.73 12.13
CA GLY A 145 -24.89 11.26 12.23
C GLY A 145 -25.90 12.33 11.85
N GLU A 146 -27.17 11.93 11.73
CA GLU A 146 -28.27 12.84 11.43
C GLU A 146 -28.48 13.96 12.47
N ASP A 147 -27.96 13.78 13.69
CA ASP A 147 -27.98 14.76 14.79
C ASP A 147 -26.75 15.72 14.78
N GLY A 148 -25.85 15.56 13.80
CA GLY A 148 -24.60 16.32 13.72
C GLY A 148 -23.48 15.79 14.62
N ALA A 149 -23.71 14.74 15.41
CA ALA A 149 -22.68 14.13 16.24
C ALA A 149 -21.71 13.30 15.39
N ARG A 150 -20.45 13.23 15.84
CA ARG A 150 -19.39 12.47 15.18
C ARG A 150 -19.29 11.08 15.78
N TRP A 151 -19.06 10.09 14.93
CA TRP A 151 -18.94 8.69 15.30
C TRP A 151 -17.79 8.01 14.55
N LEU A 152 -17.25 6.95 15.14
CA LEU A 152 -16.48 5.94 14.42
C LEU A 152 -17.31 4.67 14.33
N PHE A 153 -17.52 4.17 13.12
CA PHE A 153 -17.89 2.77 12.90
C PHE A 153 -16.63 1.91 12.94
N LEU A 154 -16.75 0.69 13.45
CA LEU A 154 -15.65 -0.21 13.74
C LEU A 154 -15.95 -1.61 13.18
N SER A 155 -14.91 -2.45 13.08
CA SER A 155 -15.06 -3.88 12.77
C SER A 155 -16.14 -4.55 13.63
N GLY A 156 -16.84 -5.54 13.08
CA GLY A 156 -17.85 -6.32 13.80
C GLY A 156 -19.23 -5.67 13.88
N GLY A 157 -19.44 -4.48 13.30
CA GLY A 157 -20.74 -3.79 13.31
C GLY A 157 -20.96 -2.91 14.54
N ASP A 158 -19.88 -2.57 15.23
CA ASP A 158 -19.89 -1.67 16.37
C ASP A 158 -19.64 -0.23 15.92
N ARG A 159 -20.00 0.73 16.79
CA ARG A 159 -19.63 2.13 16.65
C ARG A 159 -19.39 2.78 18.00
N VAL A 160 -18.69 3.90 18.02
CA VAL A 160 -18.48 4.70 19.23
C VAL A 160 -18.59 6.18 18.91
N ARG A 161 -19.20 6.95 19.82
CA ARG A 161 -19.31 8.40 19.66
C ARG A 161 -17.94 9.05 19.88
N LEU A 162 -17.67 10.11 19.14
CA LEU A 162 -16.50 10.96 19.33
C LEU A 162 -16.87 12.26 20.04
N SER A 163 -15.90 12.86 20.72
CA SER A 163 -15.95 14.26 21.15
C SER A 163 -16.15 15.19 19.94
N ALA A 164 -16.59 16.43 20.18
CA ALA A 164 -16.82 17.40 19.11
C ALA A 164 -15.55 17.68 18.28
N ASP A 165 -14.39 17.78 18.94
CA ASP A 165 -13.09 17.91 18.28
C ASP A 165 -12.61 16.63 17.59
N GLY A 166 -13.22 15.48 17.91
CA GLY A 166 -12.92 14.18 17.32
C GLY A 166 -11.65 13.51 17.84
N LEU A 167 -11.13 14.01 18.97
CA LEU A 167 -9.84 13.60 19.54
C LEU A 167 -9.97 12.65 20.74
N SER A 168 -11.19 12.34 21.18
CA SER A 168 -11.47 11.32 22.18
C SER A 168 -12.81 10.63 21.92
N THR A 169 -13.03 9.48 22.56
CA THR A 169 -14.34 8.80 22.56
C THR A 169 -15.26 9.39 23.63
N VAL A 170 -16.56 9.23 23.43
CA VAL A 170 -17.61 9.56 24.40
C VAL A 170 -18.44 8.31 24.64
N GLY A 171 -18.29 7.71 25.81
CA GLY A 171 -18.92 6.43 26.14
C GLY A 171 -18.10 5.23 25.67
N VAL A 172 -18.78 4.10 25.45
CA VAL A 172 -18.18 2.82 25.05
C VAL A 172 -18.71 2.40 23.67
N PRO A 173 -18.01 1.51 22.94
CA PRO A 173 -18.53 0.95 21.70
C PRO A 173 -19.90 0.27 21.88
N GLU A 174 -20.79 0.51 20.93
CA GLU A 174 -22.16 -0.01 20.87
C GLU A 174 -22.35 -0.83 19.59
N HIS A 175 -22.95 -2.01 19.72
CA HIS A 175 -23.28 -2.84 18.57
C HIS A 175 -24.54 -2.34 17.87
N VAL A 176 -24.49 -2.15 16.55
CA VAL A 176 -25.63 -1.62 15.77
C VAL A 176 -25.97 -2.42 14.52
N TYR A 177 -25.13 -3.35 14.09
CA TYR A 177 -25.32 -4.05 12.83
C TYR A 177 -24.77 -5.48 12.85
N ASP A 178 -25.65 -6.45 12.58
CA ASP A 178 -25.27 -7.82 12.26
C ASP A 178 -25.00 -7.98 10.76
N PRO A 179 -23.75 -8.25 10.34
CA PRO A 179 -23.41 -8.30 8.93
C PRO A 179 -24.03 -9.49 8.21
N TRP A 180 -24.37 -9.29 6.93
CA TRP A 180 -24.94 -10.34 6.08
C TRP A 180 -24.06 -11.59 6.08
N ARG A 181 -24.68 -12.76 6.27
CA ARG A 181 -24.01 -14.05 6.29
C ARG A 181 -24.08 -14.69 4.90
N TYR A 182 -22.91 -14.98 4.33
CA TYR A 182 -22.81 -15.76 3.10
C TYR A 182 -23.21 -17.23 3.33
N PRO A 183 -23.60 -17.97 2.26
CA PRO A 183 -23.89 -19.40 2.34
C PRO A 183 -22.75 -20.21 2.98
N SER A 184 -23.09 -21.16 3.85
CA SER A 184 -22.09 -21.90 4.65
C SER A 184 -21.17 -22.81 3.83
N ASP A 185 -21.52 -23.13 2.60
CA ASP A 185 -20.74 -23.93 1.66
C ASP A 185 -19.68 -23.10 0.90
N TRP A 186 -19.66 -21.78 1.06
CA TRP A 186 -18.62 -20.93 0.49
C TRP A 186 -17.30 -21.10 1.25
N VAL A 187 -16.24 -21.44 0.51
CA VAL A 187 -14.90 -21.61 1.05
C VAL A 187 -14.23 -20.24 1.20
N VAL A 188 -13.99 -19.83 2.45
CA VAL A 188 -13.39 -18.55 2.82
C VAL A 188 -12.32 -18.74 3.89
N GLU A 189 -11.55 -17.71 4.22
CA GLU A 189 -10.59 -17.76 5.34
C GLU A 189 -11.33 -17.76 6.68
N SER A 190 -12.21 -16.78 6.87
CA SER A 190 -12.97 -16.55 8.11
C SER A 190 -14.16 -15.62 7.84
N PHE A 191 -15.09 -15.45 8.78
CA PHE A 191 -16.19 -14.49 8.57
C PHE A 191 -15.70 -13.03 8.56
N SER A 192 -14.89 -12.66 9.57
CA SER A 192 -14.21 -11.37 9.73
C SER A 192 -14.92 -10.18 9.11
N ALA A 193 -15.97 -9.70 9.78
CA ALA A 193 -16.65 -8.48 9.38
C ALA A 193 -15.78 -7.25 9.69
N GLU A 194 -15.24 -6.65 8.65
CA GLU A 194 -14.19 -5.64 8.73
C GLU A 194 -14.46 -4.48 7.75
N GLY A 195 -13.58 -3.47 7.76
CA GLY A 195 -13.59 -2.37 6.82
C GLY A 195 -14.93 -1.63 6.64
N PRO A 196 -15.69 -1.26 7.70
CA PRO A 196 -16.88 -0.45 7.51
C PRO A 196 -16.52 0.86 6.82
N LYS A 197 -17.28 1.24 5.79
CA LYS A 197 -17.23 2.54 5.11
C LYS A 197 -18.66 3.02 4.93
N ILE A 198 -18.91 4.28 5.25
CA ILE A 198 -20.25 4.87 5.11
C ILE A 198 -20.28 5.86 3.96
N ALA A 199 -21.22 5.64 3.04
CA ALA A 199 -21.59 6.62 2.02
C ALA A 199 -23.01 7.13 2.29
N GLN A 200 -23.23 8.42 2.14
CA GLN A 200 -24.57 9.01 2.23
C GLN A 200 -25.08 9.35 0.84
N ARG A 201 -26.34 8.99 0.54
CA ARG A 201 -27.01 9.37 -0.69
C ARG A 201 -28.50 9.59 -0.44
N GLY A 202 -28.93 10.85 -0.57
CA GLY A 202 -30.27 11.27 -0.17
C GLY A 202 -30.48 11.05 1.34
N GLU A 203 -31.59 10.44 1.71
CA GLU A 203 -31.93 10.14 3.11
C GLU A 203 -31.26 8.86 3.65
N TRP A 204 -30.48 8.15 2.83
CA TRP A 204 -29.89 6.86 3.19
C TRP A 204 -28.41 6.98 3.52
N PHE A 205 -28.03 6.35 4.63
CA PHE A 205 -26.67 5.90 4.90
C PHE A 205 -26.52 4.48 4.33
N TYR A 206 -25.45 4.26 3.58
CA TYR A 206 -25.04 2.95 3.08
C TYR A 206 -23.79 2.52 3.82
N LEU A 207 -23.89 1.44 4.59
CA LEU A 207 -22.77 0.79 5.25
C LEU A 207 -22.21 -0.27 4.32
N ILE A 208 -20.99 -0.04 3.86
CA ILE A 208 -20.21 -0.96 3.03
C ILE A 208 -19.21 -1.66 3.95
N THR A 209 -19.18 -2.97 3.96
CA THR A 209 -18.26 -3.75 4.81
C THR A 209 -17.61 -4.87 4.01
N ALA A 210 -16.47 -5.35 4.50
CA ALA A 210 -15.82 -6.55 4.03
C ALA A 210 -16.15 -7.75 4.92
N VAL A 211 -16.28 -8.93 4.32
CA VAL A 211 -16.37 -10.23 5.02
C VAL A 211 -15.57 -11.28 4.24
N GLY A 212 -15.37 -12.46 4.82
CA GLY A 212 -14.70 -13.61 4.17
C GLY A 212 -13.19 -13.71 4.43
N GLY A 213 -12.61 -12.70 5.07
CA GLY A 213 -11.18 -12.59 5.34
C GLY A 213 -10.37 -12.12 4.12
N THR A 214 -9.28 -11.41 4.40
CA THR A 214 -8.41 -10.81 3.39
C THR A 214 -7.39 -11.80 2.80
N ALA A 215 -7.06 -12.86 3.53
CA ALA A 215 -6.09 -13.89 3.15
C ALA A 215 -6.80 -15.21 2.77
N GLY A 216 -6.05 -16.30 2.72
CA GLY A 216 -6.60 -17.63 2.44
C GLY A 216 -7.03 -17.80 0.98
N PRO A 217 -8.19 -18.43 0.70
CA PRO A 217 -8.67 -18.70 -0.65
C PRO A 217 -8.86 -17.41 -1.48
N PRO A 218 -8.46 -17.40 -2.77
CA PRO A 218 -8.68 -16.26 -3.67
C PRO A 218 -10.12 -15.76 -3.80
N THR A 219 -11.10 -16.62 -3.50
CA THR A 219 -12.54 -16.35 -3.60
C THR A 219 -13.17 -16.01 -2.25
N GLY A 220 -12.35 -15.84 -1.20
CA GLY A 220 -12.79 -15.60 0.17
C GLY A 220 -13.34 -14.20 0.39
N HIS A 221 -12.49 -13.19 0.20
CA HIS A 221 -12.82 -11.79 0.46
C HIS A 221 -13.97 -11.28 -0.42
N MET A 222 -14.90 -10.55 0.19
CA MET A 222 -16.05 -9.97 -0.51
C MET A 222 -16.51 -8.65 0.14
N VAL A 223 -17.21 -7.84 -0.66
CA VAL A 223 -17.85 -6.58 -0.22
C VAL A 223 -19.33 -6.81 -0.09
N ILE A 224 -19.91 -6.38 1.03
CA ILE A 224 -21.35 -6.38 1.26
C ILE A 224 -21.83 -4.96 1.56
N ALA A 225 -23.13 -4.74 1.42
CA ALA A 225 -23.78 -3.49 1.78
C ALA A 225 -25.02 -3.72 2.65
N ALA A 226 -25.28 -2.74 3.50
CA ALA A 226 -26.55 -2.50 4.16
C ALA A 226 -26.90 -1.01 4.07
N ARG A 227 -28.15 -0.64 4.33
CA ARG A 227 -28.57 0.76 4.39
C ARG A 227 -29.48 1.03 5.58
N SER A 228 -29.49 2.28 6.03
CA SER A 228 -30.44 2.78 7.01
C SER A 228 -30.72 4.27 6.81
N ARG A 229 -31.85 4.76 7.31
CA ARG A 229 -32.15 6.20 7.35
C ARG A 229 -31.52 6.91 8.55
N SER A 230 -30.92 6.13 9.46
CA SER A 230 -30.25 6.62 10.65
C SER A 230 -28.94 5.85 10.82
N ILE A 231 -27.89 6.50 11.30
CA ILE A 231 -26.66 5.80 11.66
C ILE A 231 -26.88 4.80 12.82
N ASN A 232 -28.02 4.88 13.52
CA ASN A 232 -28.40 3.98 14.61
C ASN A 232 -29.04 2.68 14.10
N GLY A 233 -29.35 2.58 12.80
CA GLY A 233 -30.15 1.50 12.27
C GLY A 233 -31.68 1.73 12.45
N PRO A 234 -32.51 0.68 12.27
CA PRO A 234 -32.10 -0.67 11.86
C PRO A 234 -31.46 -0.64 10.47
N TRP A 235 -30.50 -1.54 10.25
CA TRP A 235 -29.81 -1.69 8.98
C TRP A 235 -30.45 -2.81 8.15
N GLU A 236 -30.89 -2.46 6.95
CA GLU A 236 -31.40 -3.40 5.96
C GLU A 236 -30.23 -3.92 5.12
N ASN A 237 -30.04 -5.23 5.02
CA ASN A 237 -29.02 -5.80 4.14
C ASN A 237 -29.42 -5.66 2.66
N CYS A 238 -28.44 -5.39 1.80
CA CYS A 238 -28.64 -5.41 0.36
C CYS A 238 -29.07 -6.84 -0.08
N PRO A 239 -30.21 -7.00 -0.78
CA PRO A 239 -30.67 -8.31 -1.24
C PRO A 239 -29.77 -8.92 -2.33
N HIS A 240 -28.81 -8.14 -2.84
CA HIS A 240 -27.86 -8.55 -3.88
C HIS A 240 -26.44 -8.78 -3.35
N ASN A 241 -26.26 -8.89 -2.02
CA ASN A 241 -24.97 -9.22 -1.44
C ASN A 241 -24.44 -10.59 -1.93
N PRO A 242 -23.11 -10.74 -2.10
CA PRO A 242 -22.10 -9.68 -2.05
C PRO A 242 -22.04 -8.84 -3.33
N LEU A 243 -21.64 -7.57 -3.19
CA LEU A 243 -21.44 -6.63 -4.29
C LEU A 243 -20.19 -6.91 -5.12
N VAL A 244 -19.09 -7.30 -4.44
CA VAL A 244 -17.81 -7.63 -5.05
C VAL A 244 -17.36 -8.96 -4.46
N ARG A 245 -16.97 -9.90 -5.32
CA ARG A 245 -16.33 -11.16 -4.93
C ARG A 245 -15.66 -11.78 -6.14
N THR A 246 -14.44 -12.27 -5.97
CA THR A 246 -13.79 -13.16 -6.96
C THR A 246 -14.54 -14.50 -7.00
N ARG A 247 -15.06 -14.87 -8.17
CA ARG A 247 -15.90 -16.06 -8.36
C ARG A 247 -15.09 -17.26 -8.83
N ASP A 248 -14.07 -17.01 -9.66
CA ASP A 248 -13.21 -18.03 -10.24
C ASP A 248 -11.73 -17.71 -9.97
N THR A 249 -10.92 -18.74 -9.66
CA THR A 249 -9.47 -18.58 -9.44
C THR A 249 -8.70 -18.25 -10.71
N ALA A 250 -9.30 -18.40 -11.89
CA ALA A 250 -8.75 -17.94 -13.16
C ALA A 250 -8.87 -16.41 -13.36
N GLU A 251 -9.70 -15.71 -12.58
CA GLU A 251 -9.81 -14.25 -12.68
C GLU A 251 -8.48 -13.56 -12.38
N ARG A 252 -8.23 -12.42 -13.04
CA ARG A 252 -6.99 -11.64 -12.84
C ARG A 252 -6.86 -11.08 -11.43
N TRP A 253 -7.98 -10.84 -10.75
CA TRP A 253 -8.03 -10.15 -9.46
C TRP A 253 -8.66 -11.04 -8.40
N TRP A 254 -7.86 -11.36 -7.38
CA TRP A 254 -8.19 -12.24 -6.26
C TRP A 254 -8.45 -11.45 -4.98
N SER A 255 -9.19 -12.06 -4.06
CA SER A 255 -9.50 -11.54 -2.72
C SER A 255 -9.92 -10.06 -2.76
N ARG A 256 -10.85 -9.74 -3.67
CA ARG A 256 -11.34 -8.37 -3.89
C ARG A 256 -12.25 -7.94 -2.73
N GLY A 257 -11.88 -6.87 -2.04
CA GLY A 257 -12.62 -6.44 -0.85
C GLY A 257 -12.18 -5.09 -0.28
N HIS A 258 -12.78 -4.73 0.86
CA HIS A 258 -12.54 -3.47 1.58
C HIS A 258 -12.87 -2.21 0.73
N ALA A 259 -14.12 -2.09 0.29
CA ALA A 259 -14.53 -1.05 -0.64
C ALA A 259 -15.05 0.24 0.01
N SER A 260 -14.77 1.36 -0.65
CA SER A 260 -15.39 2.66 -0.42
C SER A 260 -16.15 3.11 -1.67
N LEU A 261 -17.37 3.62 -1.50
CA LEU A 261 -18.12 4.29 -2.56
C LEU A 261 -17.79 5.77 -2.60
N ILE A 262 -17.60 6.33 -3.80
CA ILE A 262 -17.29 7.74 -3.98
C ILE A 262 -17.97 8.30 -5.25
N GLU A 263 -18.36 9.56 -5.19
CA GLU A 263 -18.84 10.30 -6.35
C GLU A 263 -17.67 10.77 -7.22
N GLY A 264 -17.70 10.41 -8.50
CA GLY A 264 -16.76 10.83 -9.54
C GLY A 264 -16.92 12.31 -9.94
N PRO A 265 -16.03 12.81 -10.83
CA PRO A 265 -15.98 14.23 -11.16
C PRO A 265 -17.21 14.75 -11.90
N ALA A 266 -17.98 13.87 -12.54
CA ALA A 266 -19.22 14.20 -13.25
C ALA A 266 -20.49 13.82 -12.47
N GLY A 267 -20.37 13.45 -11.19
CA GLY A 267 -21.49 13.02 -10.35
C GLY A 267 -21.92 11.56 -10.53
N ASP A 268 -21.24 10.82 -11.41
CA ASP A 268 -21.32 9.36 -11.49
C ASP A 268 -20.69 8.71 -10.25
N TRP A 269 -20.99 7.43 -9.98
CA TRP A 269 -20.49 6.76 -8.78
C TRP A 269 -19.45 5.70 -9.12
N TRP A 270 -18.49 5.54 -8.22
CA TRP A 270 -17.38 4.62 -8.36
C TRP A 270 -17.11 3.93 -7.02
N ALA A 271 -16.52 2.74 -7.08
CA ALA A 271 -16.01 2.03 -5.92
C ALA A 271 -14.50 1.89 -6.04
N LEU A 272 -13.79 2.25 -4.96
CA LEU A 272 -12.38 1.92 -4.79
C LEU A 272 -12.25 0.81 -3.77
N TYR A 273 -11.48 -0.21 -4.10
CA TYR A 273 -11.20 -1.35 -3.23
C TYR A 273 -9.85 -1.94 -3.60
N HIS A 274 -9.40 -2.97 -2.89
CA HIS A 274 -8.15 -3.63 -3.24
C HIS A 274 -8.37 -5.07 -3.72
N GLY A 275 -7.35 -5.63 -4.35
CA GLY A 275 -7.26 -7.06 -4.66
C GLY A 275 -5.82 -7.48 -4.94
N TYR A 276 -5.56 -8.78 -4.90
CA TYR A 276 -4.28 -9.34 -5.34
C TYR A 276 -4.33 -9.62 -6.84
N GLU A 277 -3.21 -9.38 -7.51
CA GLU A 277 -3.05 -9.80 -8.91
C GLU A 277 -2.73 -11.31 -8.93
N ASN A 278 -3.50 -12.06 -9.72
CA ASN A 278 -3.41 -13.52 -9.81
C ASN A 278 -1.97 -13.99 -10.07
N GLY A 279 -1.46 -14.82 -9.17
CA GLY A 279 -0.10 -15.34 -9.17
C GLY A 279 0.96 -14.40 -8.58
N TYR A 280 0.62 -13.15 -8.26
CA TYR A 280 1.56 -12.10 -7.83
C TYR A 280 1.19 -11.51 -6.46
N TRP A 281 0.88 -12.36 -5.47
CA TRP A 281 0.75 -11.92 -4.07
C TRP A 281 1.98 -11.17 -3.56
N THR A 282 3.14 -11.42 -4.17
CA THR A 282 4.39 -10.71 -3.92
C THR A 282 4.30 -9.20 -4.14
N LEU A 283 3.39 -8.71 -4.99
CA LEU A 283 3.14 -7.28 -5.20
C LEU A 283 2.26 -6.64 -4.11
N GLY A 284 1.66 -7.45 -3.24
CA GLY A 284 0.67 -6.98 -2.27
C GLY A 284 -0.72 -6.72 -2.88
N ARG A 285 -1.56 -6.04 -2.11
CA ARG A 285 -2.94 -5.68 -2.47
C ARG A 285 -2.94 -4.37 -3.22
N GLN A 286 -3.49 -4.36 -4.42
CA GLN A 286 -3.43 -3.22 -5.34
C GLN A 286 -4.77 -2.53 -5.44
N MET A 287 -4.79 -1.21 -5.63
CA MET A 287 -6.03 -0.44 -5.67
C MET A 287 -6.73 -0.59 -7.03
N LEU A 288 -7.99 -1.02 -6.97
CA LEU A 288 -8.89 -1.23 -8.10
C LEU A 288 -9.98 -0.16 -8.10
N LEU A 289 -10.47 0.17 -9.29
CA LEU A 289 -11.58 1.09 -9.53
C LEU A 289 -12.67 0.39 -10.34
N ASP A 290 -13.92 0.50 -9.89
CA ASP A 290 -15.09 -0.15 -10.50
C ASP A 290 -16.26 0.85 -10.64
N PRO A 291 -16.87 1.01 -11.82
CA PRO A 291 -18.03 1.88 -12.00
C PRO A 291 -19.27 1.36 -11.26
N VAL A 292 -19.97 2.26 -10.58
CA VAL A 292 -21.16 1.96 -9.79
C VAL A 292 -22.40 2.54 -10.45
N ARG A 293 -23.41 1.69 -10.65
CA ARG A 293 -24.76 2.10 -11.00
C ARG A 293 -25.69 1.92 -9.81
N TRP A 294 -26.57 2.90 -9.59
CA TRP A 294 -27.67 2.75 -8.63
C TRP A 294 -28.86 2.08 -9.30
N THR A 295 -29.35 0.99 -8.71
CA THR A 295 -30.54 0.26 -9.17
C THR A 295 -31.83 1.04 -8.88
N GLY A 296 -32.95 0.63 -9.49
CA GLY A 296 -34.25 1.30 -9.31
C GLY A 296 -34.80 1.25 -7.89
N ASP A 297 -34.41 0.23 -7.13
CA ASP A 297 -34.70 0.06 -5.70
C ASP A 297 -33.62 0.67 -4.77
N GLY A 298 -32.65 1.38 -5.35
CA GLY A 298 -31.71 2.22 -4.63
C GLY A 298 -30.52 1.49 -4.00
N TRP A 299 -30.01 0.42 -4.62
CA TRP A 299 -28.79 -0.27 -4.21
C TRP A 299 -27.61 0.00 -5.16
N PRO A 300 -26.36 0.02 -4.67
CA PRO A 300 -25.20 0.14 -5.54
C PRO A 300 -24.93 -1.21 -6.22
N GLN A 301 -24.66 -1.17 -7.52
CA GLN A 301 -24.26 -2.31 -8.32
C GLN A 301 -22.95 -2.01 -9.04
N MET A 302 -21.97 -2.87 -8.87
CA MET A 302 -20.70 -2.82 -9.61
C MET A 302 -20.94 -3.25 -11.06
N THR A 303 -20.38 -2.49 -12.01
CA THR A 303 -20.64 -2.68 -13.45
C THR A 303 -19.37 -2.85 -14.30
N GLY A 304 -18.21 -2.92 -13.67
CA GLY A 304 -16.93 -3.08 -14.36
C GLY A 304 -16.71 -4.45 -15.00
N GLY A 305 -17.45 -5.49 -14.60
CA GLY A 305 -17.31 -6.83 -15.18
C GLY A 305 -15.91 -7.40 -14.97
N ASP A 306 -15.24 -7.80 -16.06
CA ASP A 306 -13.84 -8.23 -16.01
C ASP A 306 -12.89 -7.03 -15.92
N LEU A 307 -12.40 -6.77 -14.71
CA LEU A 307 -11.48 -5.68 -14.40
C LEU A 307 -10.06 -5.87 -14.97
N SER A 308 -9.78 -6.98 -15.66
CA SER A 308 -8.57 -7.13 -16.47
C SER A 308 -8.67 -6.47 -17.86
N THR A 309 -9.88 -6.05 -18.25
CA THR A 309 -10.15 -5.38 -19.52
C THR A 309 -10.21 -3.86 -19.34
N PRO A 310 -9.90 -3.06 -20.38
CA PRO A 310 -10.03 -1.61 -20.28
C PRO A 310 -11.45 -1.15 -19.95
N LEU A 311 -11.61 -0.14 -19.10
CA LEU A 311 -12.89 0.49 -18.73
C LEU A 311 -12.90 1.96 -19.14
N ALA A 312 -14.08 2.55 -19.33
CA ALA A 312 -14.19 4.00 -19.57
C ALA A 312 -13.73 4.78 -18.34
N LYS A 313 -12.95 5.86 -18.51
CA LYS A 313 -12.55 6.73 -17.40
C LYS A 313 -13.78 7.47 -16.81
N PRO A 314 -13.71 7.88 -15.52
CA PRO A 314 -14.64 8.87 -14.97
C PRO A 314 -14.68 10.12 -15.85
N LYS A 315 -15.89 10.60 -16.13
CA LYS A 315 -16.07 11.80 -16.98
C LYS A 315 -15.73 13.05 -16.20
N GLY A 316 -15.28 14.10 -16.89
CA GLY A 316 -15.02 15.42 -16.31
C GLY A 316 -13.76 15.52 -15.44
N GLY A 317 -13.07 14.41 -15.18
CA GLY A 317 -11.82 14.40 -14.42
C GLY A 317 -10.64 14.99 -15.18
N GLN A 318 -9.70 15.59 -14.45
CA GLN A 318 -8.44 16.10 -14.99
C GLN A 318 -7.29 15.18 -14.54
N PRO A 319 -6.47 14.63 -15.44
CA PRO A 319 -5.37 13.77 -15.05
C PRO A 319 -4.28 14.58 -14.32
N VAL A 320 -3.77 14.02 -13.24
CA VAL A 320 -2.51 14.42 -12.59
C VAL A 320 -1.37 13.52 -13.06
N PRO A 321 -0.09 13.85 -12.81
CA PRO A 321 0.99 12.86 -12.92
C PRO A 321 0.64 11.56 -12.19
N HIS A 322 1.02 10.41 -12.75
CA HIS A 322 0.75 9.11 -12.14
C HIS A 322 2.05 8.49 -11.60
N GLY A 323 1.98 8.00 -10.36
CA GLY A 323 3.09 7.34 -9.67
C GLY A 323 4.22 8.29 -9.29
N MET A 324 5.39 7.71 -9.04
CA MET A 324 6.64 8.44 -8.76
C MET A 324 7.84 7.66 -9.30
N PRO A 325 8.97 8.33 -9.59
CA PRO A 325 10.21 7.64 -9.88
C PRO A 325 10.71 6.89 -8.64
N LEU A 326 11.07 5.62 -8.84
CA LEU A 326 11.72 4.73 -7.88
C LEU A 326 13.25 4.77 -8.05
N SER A 327 13.75 5.12 -9.23
CA SER A 327 15.17 5.49 -9.38
C SER A 327 15.51 6.70 -8.53
N ASP A 328 16.69 6.69 -7.93
CA ASP A 328 17.17 7.72 -7.01
C ASP A 328 18.64 8.04 -7.23
N ARG A 329 18.91 9.33 -7.49
CA ARG A 329 20.27 9.87 -7.56
C ARG A 329 20.83 10.23 -6.19
N PHE A 330 20.00 10.23 -5.14
CA PHE A 330 20.35 10.61 -3.78
C PHE A 330 20.82 12.06 -3.63
N ASP A 331 20.20 12.97 -4.38
CA ASP A 331 20.38 14.43 -4.21
C ASP A 331 19.75 14.94 -2.90
N ARG A 332 18.73 14.22 -2.41
CA ARG A 332 18.09 14.42 -1.10
C ARG A 332 17.59 13.10 -0.56
N PHE A 333 17.39 13.00 0.75
CA PHE A 333 16.84 11.79 1.35
C PHE A 333 15.31 11.79 1.24
N ALA A 334 14.79 11.12 0.21
CA ALA A 334 13.35 11.06 -0.09
C ALA A 334 12.56 10.09 0.83
N LEU A 335 12.79 10.20 2.14
CA LEU A 335 12.10 9.41 3.17
C LEU A 335 10.63 9.82 3.26
N GLY A 336 9.71 8.83 3.35
CA GLY A 336 8.27 9.05 3.41
C GLY A 336 7.60 9.30 2.05
N THR A 337 8.35 9.17 0.95
CA THR A 337 7.79 9.11 -0.41
C THR A 337 8.35 7.90 -1.14
N ARG A 338 9.60 7.97 -1.58
CA ARG A 338 10.28 6.89 -2.32
C ARG A 338 10.77 5.78 -1.40
N TRP A 339 11.18 6.16 -0.19
CA TRP A 339 11.78 5.25 0.78
C TRP A 339 11.04 5.24 2.11
N SER A 340 10.97 4.07 2.74
CA SER A 340 10.52 3.89 4.13
C SER A 340 11.39 2.86 4.82
N PHE A 341 11.65 3.01 6.10
CA PHE A 341 12.26 1.95 6.90
C PHE A 341 11.22 0.91 7.33
N TYR A 342 11.66 -0.34 7.43
CA TYR A 342 10.89 -1.40 8.09
C TYR A 342 11.12 -1.36 9.61
N ARG A 343 10.05 -1.19 10.38
CA ARG A 343 10.04 -1.12 11.86
C ARG A 343 11.19 -0.26 12.42
N PRO A 344 11.27 1.03 12.03
CA PRO A 344 12.31 1.90 12.53
C PRO A 344 12.17 2.16 14.03
N ASP A 345 13.28 2.38 14.72
CA ASP A 345 13.25 3.02 16.03
C ASP A 345 12.88 4.51 15.89
N ALA A 346 12.57 5.19 17.01
CA ALA A 346 12.10 6.58 16.99
C ALA A 346 13.04 7.54 16.22
N GLU A 347 14.35 7.34 16.34
CA GLU A 347 15.39 8.17 15.72
C GLU A 347 16.06 7.50 14.52
N GLU A 348 15.44 6.47 13.93
CA GLU A 348 16.02 5.71 12.82
C GLU A 348 16.45 6.60 11.66
N HIS A 349 15.68 7.65 11.37
CA HIS A 349 15.96 8.59 10.29
C HIS A 349 17.33 9.27 10.41
N ARG A 350 17.87 9.42 11.63
CA ARG A 350 19.19 10.04 11.86
C ARG A 350 20.36 9.20 11.38
N ARG A 351 20.16 7.89 11.19
CA ARG A 351 21.21 6.97 10.74
C ARG A 351 21.45 7.06 9.23
N ALA A 352 20.59 7.74 8.49
CA ALA A 352 20.67 7.85 7.04
C ALA A 352 20.63 9.31 6.59
N SER A 353 21.47 9.64 5.62
CA SER A 353 21.48 10.96 4.99
C SER A 353 21.86 10.83 3.53
N ALA A 354 21.32 11.71 2.69
CA ALA A 354 21.69 11.77 1.29
C ALA A 354 22.24 13.16 0.97
N THR A 355 23.45 13.21 0.39
CA THR A 355 24.14 14.46 0.06
C THR A 355 25.05 14.21 -1.13
N ASN A 356 25.07 15.15 -2.08
CA ASN A 356 25.93 15.12 -3.26
C ASN A 356 25.86 13.78 -4.04
N GLY A 357 24.66 13.23 -4.17
CA GLY A 357 24.42 12.00 -4.92
C GLY A 357 24.78 10.70 -4.20
N VAL A 358 25.00 10.76 -2.88
CA VAL A 358 25.36 9.60 -2.05
C VAL A 358 24.38 9.47 -0.90
N LEU A 359 23.72 8.32 -0.78
CA LEU A 359 22.99 7.93 0.41
C LEU A 359 23.95 7.17 1.34
N THR A 360 24.23 7.73 2.52
CA THR A 360 24.99 7.06 3.58
C THR A 360 24.01 6.48 4.58
N ILE A 361 24.16 5.20 4.93
CA ILE A 361 23.38 4.51 5.96
C ILE A 361 24.36 3.94 7.00
N ALA A 362 24.29 4.42 8.23
CA ALA A 362 24.98 3.81 9.36
C ALA A 362 24.38 2.43 9.63
N ALA A 363 25.27 1.45 9.81
CA ALA A 363 24.90 0.06 10.01
C ALA A 363 24.11 -0.13 11.31
N LYS A 364 23.14 -1.05 11.25
CA LYS A 364 22.34 -1.47 12.40
C LYS A 364 22.19 -2.99 12.35
N GLY A 365 22.25 -3.64 13.50
CA GLY A 365 22.13 -5.09 13.57
C GLY A 365 23.22 -5.80 12.77
N THR A 366 22.90 -7.00 12.27
CA THR A 366 23.87 -7.88 11.61
C THR A 366 23.44 -8.30 10.19
N ALA A 367 22.14 -8.28 9.89
CA ALA A 367 21.60 -8.68 8.59
C ALA A 367 20.23 -8.00 8.34
N PRO A 368 19.55 -8.24 7.20
CA PRO A 368 18.27 -7.58 6.91
C PRO A 368 17.21 -7.73 8.01
N PHE A 369 17.14 -8.89 8.69
CA PHE A 369 16.12 -9.15 9.71
C PHE A 369 16.17 -8.21 10.94
N ASN A 370 17.32 -7.60 11.25
CA ASN A 370 17.49 -6.74 12.42
C ASN A 370 18.20 -5.41 12.12
N SER A 371 18.25 -5.01 10.84
CA SER A 371 18.88 -3.75 10.39
C SER A 371 17.88 -2.66 10.00
N SER A 372 16.57 -2.94 10.16
CA SER A 372 15.48 -2.06 9.75
C SER A 372 15.66 -1.55 8.31
N PRO A 373 15.71 -2.43 7.29
CA PRO A 373 16.15 -2.06 5.93
C PRO A 373 15.36 -0.89 5.34
N LEU A 374 16.00 -0.15 4.43
CA LEU A 374 15.38 0.95 3.68
C LEU A 374 14.75 0.39 2.41
N LEU A 375 13.43 0.51 2.29
CA LEU A 375 12.64 -0.21 1.30
C LEU A 375 11.86 0.74 0.39
N THR A 376 11.58 0.30 -0.84
CA THR A 376 10.67 0.95 -1.78
C THR A 376 9.57 -0.02 -2.23
N ILE A 377 8.52 0.45 -2.91
CA ILE A 377 7.41 -0.40 -3.37
C ILE A 377 7.66 -0.81 -4.82
N ALA A 378 7.55 -2.10 -5.14
CA ALA A 378 7.54 -2.58 -6.52
C ALA A 378 6.10 -2.72 -7.01
N ALA A 379 5.85 -2.32 -8.25
CA ALA A 379 4.51 -2.28 -8.84
C ALA A 379 4.35 -3.21 -10.06
N ASP A 380 5.44 -3.68 -10.66
CA ASP A 380 5.42 -4.45 -11.90
C ASP A 380 5.81 -5.92 -11.65
N THR A 381 5.29 -6.84 -12.47
CA THR A 381 5.53 -8.29 -12.34
C THR A 381 6.96 -8.71 -12.70
N ALA A 382 7.67 -7.85 -13.43
CA ALA A 382 9.07 -8.02 -13.78
C ALA A 382 9.78 -6.67 -13.66
N TYR A 383 10.88 -6.64 -12.93
CA TYR A 383 11.66 -5.43 -12.70
C TYR A 383 13.10 -5.76 -12.35
N ARG A 384 13.94 -4.75 -12.51
CA ARG A 384 15.34 -4.78 -12.14
C ARG A 384 15.66 -3.55 -11.30
N PHE A 385 16.44 -3.73 -10.25
CA PHE A 385 17.03 -2.64 -9.51
C PHE A 385 18.52 -2.88 -9.29
N GLU A 386 19.29 -1.81 -9.32
CA GLU A 386 20.74 -1.86 -9.14
C GLU A 386 21.25 -0.63 -8.42
N CYS A 387 22.38 -0.78 -7.74
CA CYS A 387 23.01 0.27 -6.95
C CYS A 387 24.51 0.02 -6.87
N SER A 388 25.29 1.10 -6.88
CA SER A 388 26.69 1.05 -6.44
C SER A 388 26.72 1.12 -4.92
N VAL A 389 27.48 0.22 -4.29
CA VAL A 389 27.58 0.05 -2.84
C VAL A 389 29.04 0.07 -2.45
N GLU A 390 29.36 0.87 -1.43
CA GLU A 390 30.68 0.98 -0.82
C GLU A 390 30.54 0.82 0.70
N ILE A 391 31.44 0.09 1.34
CA ILE A 391 31.34 -0.26 2.77
C ILE A 391 32.58 0.17 3.56
N ASP A 392 32.35 0.59 4.81
CA ASP A 392 33.42 0.74 5.80
C ASP A 392 33.90 -0.63 6.33
N PRO A 393 35.12 -0.71 6.90
CA PRO A 393 35.58 -1.91 7.61
C PRO A 393 34.57 -2.38 8.66
N GLY A 394 34.35 -3.70 8.74
CA GLY A 394 33.39 -4.30 9.68
C GLY A 394 31.91 -4.10 9.33
N THR A 395 31.61 -3.64 8.11
CA THR A 395 30.24 -3.47 7.59
C THR A 395 29.92 -4.53 6.54
N THR A 396 28.69 -5.04 6.59
CA THR A 396 28.08 -5.83 5.52
C THR A 396 26.92 -5.03 4.94
N ALA A 397 26.85 -4.87 3.62
CA ALA A 397 25.76 -4.16 2.97
C ALA A 397 25.38 -4.81 1.64
N GLY A 398 24.20 -4.47 1.11
CA GLY A 398 23.75 -5.02 -0.16
C GLY A 398 22.32 -4.66 -0.52
N LEU A 399 21.80 -5.43 -1.49
CA LEU A 399 20.47 -5.29 -2.06
C LEU A 399 19.59 -6.47 -1.66
N VAL A 400 18.33 -6.19 -1.33
CA VAL A 400 17.37 -7.20 -0.87
C VAL A 400 16.03 -7.12 -1.59
N LEU A 401 15.35 -8.24 -1.66
CA LEU A 401 13.91 -8.34 -1.78
C LEU A 401 13.37 -8.79 -0.42
N PHE A 402 12.62 -7.92 0.26
CA PHE A 402 12.26 -8.06 1.66
C PHE A 402 10.74 -8.08 1.82
N TYR A 403 10.19 -9.20 2.31
CA TYR A 403 8.80 -9.28 2.72
C TYR A 403 8.68 -8.93 4.20
N ASP A 404 9.40 -9.65 5.06
CA ASP A 404 9.55 -9.30 6.49
C ASP A 404 10.87 -9.81 7.07
N ASP A 405 11.06 -9.66 8.38
CA ASP A 405 12.26 -10.08 9.11
C ASP A 405 12.54 -11.59 9.13
N ARG A 406 11.63 -12.44 8.63
CA ARG A 406 11.87 -13.88 8.50
C ARG A 406 11.75 -14.40 7.07
N LEU A 407 11.28 -13.59 6.12
CA LEU A 407 11.18 -13.98 4.72
C LEU A 407 11.70 -12.87 3.81
N TYR A 408 12.95 -13.05 3.36
CA TYR A 408 13.64 -12.15 2.43
C TYR A 408 14.74 -12.90 1.69
N CYS A 409 15.19 -12.35 0.57
CA CYS A 409 16.35 -12.83 -0.16
C CYS A 409 17.18 -11.65 -0.70
N GLY A 410 18.43 -11.90 -1.06
CA GLY A 410 19.30 -10.83 -1.54
C GLY A 410 20.77 -11.20 -1.60
N LEU A 411 21.57 -10.24 -2.03
CA LEU A 411 23.02 -10.34 -2.08
C LEU A 411 23.63 -9.10 -1.40
N GLY A 412 24.46 -9.36 -0.40
CA GLY A 412 25.38 -8.38 0.15
C GLY A 412 26.81 -8.87 0.16
N PHE A 413 27.68 -8.11 0.80
CA PHE A 413 29.11 -8.42 0.90
C PHE A 413 29.77 -7.72 2.09
N ASP A 414 30.85 -8.33 2.55
CA ASP A 414 31.92 -7.71 3.32
C ASP A 414 33.17 -7.54 2.42
N ALA A 415 34.26 -6.99 2.96
CA ALA A 415 35.50 -6.73 2.21
C ALA A 415 36.12 -7.97 1.55
N THR A 416 35.77 -9.18 2.01
CA THR A 416 36.41 -10.44 1.61
C THR A 416 35.44 -11.48 1.08
N ARG A 417 34.15 -11.37 1.41
CA ARG A 417 33.13 -12.37 1.08
C ARG A 417 31.83 -11.74 0.63
N PHE A 418 31.15 -12.42 -0.29
CA PHE A 418 29.73 -12.20 -0.49
C PHE A 418 28.93 -12.71 0.72
N VAL A 419 27.71 -12.23 0.88
CA VAL A 419 26.76 -12.66 1.90
C VAL A 419 25.43 -12.90 1.22
N THR A 420 25.07 -14.18 1.04
CA THR A 420 23.82 -14.56 0.36
C THR A 420 22.68 -14.71 1.37
N HIS A 421 21.55 -14.08 1.10
CA HIS A 421 20.32 -14.21 1.89
C HIS A 421 19.29 -15.04 1.14
N GLN A 422 18.80 -16.11 1.77
CA GLN A 422 17.79 -17.00 1.21
C GLN A 422 16.82 -17.44 2.30
N TYR A 423 15.51 -17.37 2.04
CA TYR A 423 14.46 -17.78 2.99
C TYR A 423 14.57 -17.04 4.34
N GLY A 424 15.04 -15.80 4.32
CA GLY A 424 15.26 -14.97 5.51
C GLY A 424 16.48 -15.35 6.36
N ALA A 425 17.39 -16.18 5.84
CA ALA A 425 18.62 -16.59 6.53
C ALA A 425 19.87 -16.35 5.66
N GLU A 426 21.00 -16.14 6.34
CA GLU A 426 22.30 -16.16 5.70
C GLU A 426 22.71 -17.61 5.40
N ARG A 427 23.12 -17.91 4.16
CA ARG A 427 23.38 -19.30 3.71
C ARG A 427 24.76 -19.53 3.09
N GLY A 428 25.50 -18.48 2.75
CA GLY A 428 26.74 -18.62 1.99
C GLY A 428 27.63 -17.40 2.06
N ARG A 429 28.94 -17.67 2.13
CA ARG A 429 29.99 -16.64 2.08
C ARG A 429 31.12 -16.94 1.07
N PRO A 430 30.82 -17.01 -0.25
CA PRO A 430 31.86 -17.13 -1.27
C PRO A 430 32.85 -15.96 -1.23
N ALA A 431 34.06 -16.16 -1.76
CA ALA A 431 35.03 -15.08 -1.87
C ALA A 431 34.49 -13.93 -2.73
N ASN A 432 34.70 -12.70 -2.25
CA ASN A 432 34.36 -11.46 -2.96
C ASN A 432 35.63 -10.94 -3.68
N PRO A 433 35.64 -10.88 -5.02
CA PRO A 433 36.79 -10.39 -5.79
C PRO A 433 36.85 -8.85 -5.89
N HIS A 434 35.80 -8.13 -5.49
CA HIS A 434 35.65 -6.69 -5.71
C HIS A 434 36.07 -5.83 -4.49
N GLY A 435 36.41 -6.45 -3.36
CA GLY A 435 36.80 -5.73 -2.15
C GLY A 435 35.64 -4.96 -1.51
N THR A 436 35.86 -3.70 -1.15
CA THR A 436 34.91 -2.87 -0.39
C THR A 436 33.92 -2.07 -1.23
N SER A 437 33.94 -2.21 -2.57
CA SER A 437 33.06 -1.46 -3.45
C SER A 437 32.66 -2.29 -4.67
N MET A 438 31.37 -2.31 -4.99
CA MET A 438 30.86 -2.93 -6.21
C MET A 438 29.51 -2.35 -6.63
N ARG A 439 29.11 -2.60 -7.87
CA ARG A 439 27.72 -2.42 -8.31
C ARG A 439 27.01 -3.77 -8.25
N ILE A 440 25.81 -3.79 -7.66
CA ILE A 440 24.96 -4.97 -7.57
C ILE A 440 23.70 -4.70 -8.37
N ARG A 441 23.25 -5.70 -9.13
CA ARG A 441 21.98 -5.72 -9.84
C ARG A 441 21.15 -6.90 -9.36
N VAL A 442 19.91 -6.64 -9.01
CA VAL A 442 18.89 -7.64 -8.72
C VAL A 442 17.83 -7.57 -9.80
N THR A 443 17.56 -8.68 -10.47
CA THR A 443 16.45 -8.80 -11.42
C THR A 443 15.43 -9.77 -10.85
N ASN A 444 14.19 -9.31 -10.65
CA ASN A 444 13.05 -10.17 -10.40
C ASN A 444 12.22 -10.21 -11.69
N ASP A 445 12.33 -11.30 -12.44
CA ASP A 445 11.49 -11.53 -13.62
C ASP A 445 10.46 -12.61 -13.28
N ARG A 446 9.23 -12.19 -12.98
CA ARG A 446 8.10 -13.09 -12.71
C ARG A 446 8.43 -14.14 -11.64
N HIS A 447 8.93 -13.66 -10.50
CA HIS A 447 9.38 -14.43 -9.32
C HIS A 447 10.74 -15.12 -9.44
N ILE A 448 11.40 -15.06 -10.59
CA ILE A 448 12.76 -15.58 -10.74
C ILE A 448 13.75 -14.45 -10.45
N VAL A 449 14.44 -14.58 -9.32
CA VAL A 449 15.42 -13.61 -8.85
C VAL A 449 16.82 -14.03 -9.24
N THR A 450 17.53 -13.12 -9.91
CA THR A 450 18.95 -13.28 -10.26
C THR A 450 19.75 -12.09 -9.77
N TYR A 451 21.04 -12.32 -9.51
CA TYR A 451 21.97 -11.31 -9.05
C TYR A 451 23.14 -11.20 -10.04
N ASP A 452 23.53 -9.99 -10.37
CA ASP A 452 24.73 -9.70 -11.15
C ASP A 452 25.60 -8.71 -10.37
N THR A 453 26.93 -8.88 -10.45
CA THR A 453 27.89 -7.99 -9.77
C THR A 453 28.87 -7.39 -10.76
N SER A 454 29.41 -6.22 -10.42
CA SER A 454 30.38 -5.51 -11.23
C SER A 454 31.39 -4.75 -10.37
N GLY A 455 32.68 -4.95 -10.65
CA GLY A 455 33.79 -4.21 -10.02
C GLY A 455 34.23 -2.98 -10.81
N ASP A 456 33.71 -2.76 -12.02
CA ASP A 456 34.13 -1.69 -12.94
C ASP A 456 33.06 -0.61 -13.16
N GLY A 457 32.12 -0.49 -12.22
CA GLY A 457 31.04 0.49 -12.26
C GLY A 457 29.89 0.12 -13.19
N GLY A 458 29.73 -1.16 -13.54
CA GLY A 458 28.66 -1.67 -14.38
C GLY A 458 28.98 -1.73 -15.87
N LYS A 459 30.26 -1.58 -16.26
CA LYS A 459 30.70 -1.74 -17.67
C LYS A 459 30.69 -3.21 -18.06
N SER A 460 31.13 -4.09 -17.17
CA SER A 460 31.00 -5.54 -17.27
C SER A 460 30.21 -6.10 -16.09
N TRP A 461 29.50 -7.20 -16.32
CA TRP A 461 28.65 -7.85 -15.33
C TRP A 461 28.96 -9.34 -15.25
N THR A 462 29.10 -9.85 -14.03
CA THR A 462 29.23 -11.28 -13.75
C THR A 462 27.96 -11.75 -13.06
N ARG A 463 27.27 -12.73 -13.66
CA ARG A 463 26.14 -13.43 -13.04
C ARG A 463 26.63 -14.16 -11.80
N PHE A 464 26.03 -13.85 -10.65
CA PHE A 464 26.23 -14.64 -9.45
C PHE A 464 25.61 -16.02 -9.65
N ASP A 465 26.30 -17.06 -9.19
CA ASP A 465 26.00 -18.46 -9.49
C ASP A 465 24.77 -19.03 -8.74
N ARG A 466 24.02 -18.18 -8.03
CA ARG A 466 22.78 -18.54 -7.33
C ARG A 466 21.66 -17.56 -7.64
N GLY A 467 20.45 -18.09 -7.78
CA GLY A 467 19.20 -17.33 -7.87
C GLY A 467 18.19 -17.79 -6.81
N MET A 468 16.98 -17.23 -6.87
CA MET A 468 15.86 -17.61 -6.01
C MET A 468 14.56 -17.66 -6.82
N GLU A 469 13.65 -18.54 -6.43
CA GLU A 469 12.24 -18.49 -6.79
C GLU A 469 11.50 -17.92 -5.56
N VAL A 470 10.68 -16.89 -5.75
CA VAL A 470 10.06 -16.11 -4.65
C VAL A 470 8.54 -16.05 -4.70
N SER A 471 7.86 -16.89 -5.49
CA SER A 471 6.40 -16.86 -5.59
C SER A 471 5.72 -17.14 -4.25
N GLY A 472 6.41 -17.83 -3.32
CA GLY A 472 5.96 -18.09 -1.95
C GLY A 472 6.20 -16.95 -0.94
N TYR A 473 6.72 -15.79 -1.35
CA TYR A 473 7.07 -14.68 -0.44
C TYR A 473 5.87 -13.77 -0.22
N HIS A 474 4.83 -14.31 0.42
CA HIS A 474 3.56 -13.62 0.66
C HIS A 474 2.83 -14.10 1.92
N HIS A 475 1.71 -13.44 2.22
CA HIS A 475 0.92 -13.62 3.45
C HIS A 475 0.38 -15.04 3.65
N ASN A 476 -0.03 -15.77 2.60
CA ASN A 476 -0.53 -17.14 2.77
C ASN A 476 0.57 -18.15 3.16
N VAL A 477 1.85 -17.82 2.98
CA VAL A 477 2.98 -18.64 3.46
C VAL A 477 3.51 -18.13 4.78
N ARG A 478 3.69 -16.81 4.90
CA ARG A 478 4.41 -16.18 6.02
C ARG A 478 3.51 -15.56 7.09
N GLY A 479 2.27 -15.25 6.76
CA GLY A 479 1.40 -14.36 7.54
C GLY A 479 1.73 -12.88 7.34
N GLY A 480 1.07 -12.02 8.12
CA GLY A 480 1.10 -10.58 7.88
C GLY A 480 0.31 -10.19 6.62
N PHE A 481 0.42 -8.94 6.18
CA PHE A 481 -0.30 -8.45 5.00
C PHE A 481 0.58 -7.51 4.15
N LEU A 482 1.86 -7.86 4.04
CA LEU A 482 2.90 -7.07 3.40
C LEU A 482 3.09 -7.45 1.92
N MET A 483 4.13 -6.92 1.31
CA MET A 483 4.59 -7.18 -0.05
C MET A 483 6.10 -7.42 -0.10
N LEU A 484 6.58 -8.00 -1.19
CA LEU A 484 8.00 -8.22 -1.42
C LEU A 484 8.65 -6.97 -1.99
N ARG A 485 9.51 -6.31 -1.21
CA ARG A 485 10.01 -4.97 -1.50
C ARG A 485 11.48 -4.94 -1.90
N PRO A 486 11.87 -4.23 -2.97
CA PRO A 486 13.26 -3.87 -3.21
C PRO A 486 13.80 -3.01 -2.06
N GLY A 487 15.04 -3.25 -1.67
CA GLY A 487 15.61 -2.56 -0.52
C GLY A 487 17.13 -2.53 -0.47
N LEU A 488 17.60 -1.63 0.39
CA LEU A 488 18.99 -1.44 0.79
C LEU A 488 19.13 -1.82 2.27
N TYR A 489 20.24 -2.45 2.64
CA TYR A 489 20.54 -2.71 4.04
C TYR A 489 22.02 -2.53 4.36
N ALA A 490 22.31 -2.22 5.62
CA ALA A 490 23.66 -2.13 6.17
C ALA A 490 23.64 -2.68 7.61
N GLY A 491 24.50 -3.65 7.90
CA GLY A 491 24.70 -4.27 9.21
C GLY A 491 26.18 -4.30 9.61
N GLY A 492 26.48 -4.50 10.89
CA GLY A 492 27.84 -4.40 11.43
C GLY A 492 28.12 -3.07 12.13
N ALA A 493 29.37 -2.59 12.08
CA ALA A 493 29.86 -1.51 12.96
C ALA A 493 30.20 -0.17 12.27
N GLY A 494 30.11 -0.07 10.94
CA GLY A 494 30.44 1.15 10.17
C GLY A 494 29.25 1.70 9.39
N SER A 495 29.50 2.32 8.24
CA SER A 495 28.46 2.77 7.31
C SER A 495 28.61 2.14 5.92
N ALA A 496 27.51 2.17 5.18
CA ALA A 496 27.50 1.88 3.75
C ALA A 496 27.06 3.11 2.96
N ARG A 497 27.67 3.32 1.80
CA ARG A 497 27.40 4.42 0.88
C ARG A 497 26.82 3.87 -0.41
N PHE A 498 25.62 4.33 -0.75
CA PHE A 498 24.84 3.91 -1.90
C PHE A 498 24.78 5.04 -2.94
N ARG A 499 24.99 4.70 -4.21
CA ARG A 499 24.98 5.64 -5.34
C ARG A 499 24.24 5.05 -6.53
N ASP A 500 23.65 5.94 -7.32
CA ASP A 500 23.02 5.61 -8.60
C ASP A 500 22.00 4.47 -8.51
N PHE A 501 21.08 4.53 -7.54
CA PHE A 501 20.02 3.54 -7.47
C PHE A 501 19.11 3.69 -8.68
N THR A 502 19.04 2.67 -9.52
CA THR A 502 18.12 2.67 -10.65
C THR A 502 17.13 1.54 -10.48
N TYR A 503 15.85 1.84 -10.68
CA TYR A 503 14.79 0.87 -10.83
C TYR A 503 14.31 0.91 -12.28
N ARG A 504 13.92 -0.25 -12.82
CA ARG A 504 13.28 -0.32 -14.14
C ARG A 504 12.36 -1.52 -14.22
N ALA A 505 11.09 -1.30 -14.52
CA ALA A 505 10.18 -2.35 -14.93
C ALA A 505 10.59 -2.90 -16.31
N LEU A 506 10.47 -4.22 -16.51
CA LEU A 506 10.99 -4.93 -17.69
C LEU A 506 9.92 -5.18 -18.76
#